data_AF-A0A8W7Q1F5-F1
#
_entry.id   AF-A0A8W7Q1F5-F1
#
_cell.length_a   1.000
_cell.length_b   1.000
_cell.length_c   1.000
_cell.angle_alpha   90.00
_cell.angle_beta   90.00
_cell.angle_gamma   90.00
#
_symmetry.space_group_name_H-M   'P 1'
#
loop_
_entity.id
_entity.type
_entity.pdbx_description
1 polymer ?
#
loop_
_entity_poly.entity_id
_entity_poly.type
_entity_poly.pdbx_seq_one_letter_code
_entity_poly.pdbx_strand_id
1 'polypeptide(L)'
;LYGGTGDTLLHGGAGNDTMTSGTTGVDTFKWVLGDQGTVATPAVDTIINFKTAAVSSGGDKLDLRDLLVGESHSGTDVGNLSNYLHFTTSTSNGVTSTVIHVSETGNLASHETQQIVLQNVDLTHSGTTLLTDTQILQNLLGNGKLITD
;
A
#
# COMPACT_ATOMS: atom_id res chain seq x y z
N LEU A 1 0.07 15.70 -3.42
CA LEU A 1 1.47 15.91 -2.94
C LEU A 1 2.45 15.29 -3.93
N TYR A 2 3.67 15.80 -4.06
CA TYR A 2 4.67 15.31 -5.03
C TYR A 2 6.00 15.03 -4.34
N GLY A 3 6.56 13.84 -4.56
CA GLY A 3 7.88 13.43 -4.11
C GLY A 3 8.90 14.16 -4.97
N GLY A 4 9.80 14.92 -4.37
CA GLY A 4 10.75 15.74 -5.10
C GLY A 4 11.87 14.92 -5.73
N THR A 5 13.08 15.45 -5.67
CA THR A 5 14.30 14.69 -5.98
C THR A 5 14.81 13.98 -4.73
N GLY A 6 15.33 12.76 -4.90
CA GLY A 6 15.82 11.96 -3.77
C GLY A 6 14.70 11.37 -2.91
N ASP A 7 15.11 10.66 -1.85
CA ASP A 7 14.19 9.94 -0.98
C ASP A 7 13.23 10.93 -0.26
N THR A 8 11.93 10.80 -0.48
CA THR A 8 10.91 11.66 0.13
C THR A 8 9.98 10.88 1.05
N LEU A 9 9.57 11.48 2.17
CA LEU A 9 8.44 11.01 2.96
C LEU A 9 7.19 11.80 2.56
N LEU A 10 6.16 11.11 2.08
CA LEU A 10 4.86 11.69 1.71
C LEU A 10 3.79 11.22 2.69
N HIS A 11 3.10 12.16 3.31
CA HIS A 11 1.96 11.93 4.19
C HIS A 11 0.82 12.84 3.73
N GLY A 12 -0.28 12.23 3.24
CA GLY A 12 -1.46 12.95 2.74
C GLY A 12 -2.28 13.58 3.87
N GLY A 13 -2.42 12.84 4.97
CA GLY A 13 -3.29 13.20 6.10
C GLY A 13 -4.66 12.54 5.96
N ALA A 14 -5.67 13.13 6.59
CA ALA A 14 -7.04 12.65 6.51
C ALA A 14 -7.75 13.08 5.23
N GLY A 15 -8.56 12.18 4.68
CA GLY A 15 -9.37 12.43 3.48
C GLY A 15 -8.90 11.61 2.29
N ASN A 16 -9.18 12.10 1.09
CA ASN A 16 -8.78 11.43 -0.15
C ASN A 16 -7.64 12.20 -0.79
N ASP A 17 -6.44 11.63 -0.75
CA ASP A 17 -5.23 12.26 -1.24
C ASP A 17 -4.76 11.70 -2.57
N THR A 18 -4.11 12.56 -3.36
CA THR A 18 -3.33 12.13 -4.52
C THR A 18 -1.88 12.45 -4.27
N MET A 19 -1.04 11.42 -4.21
CA MET A 19 0.38 11.52 -3.95
C MET A 19 1.16 10.96 -5.14
N THR A 20 2.17 11.68 -5.62
CA THR A 20 2.97 11.26 -6.76
C THR A 20 4.39 10.99 -6.30
N SER A 21 4.95 9.83 -6.63
CA SER A 21 6.37 9.52 -6.38
C SER A 21 7.29 10.46 -7.17
N GLY A 22 8.46 10.74 -6.59
CA GLY A 22 9.53 11.45 -7.26
C GLY A 22 10.22 10.61 -8.34
N THR A 23 10.83 11.29 -9.30
CA THR A 23 11.52 10.65 -10.43
C THR A 23 12.82 9.95 -10.04
N THR A 24 13.34 10.19 -8.84
CA THR A 24 14.58 9.63 -8.30
C THR A 24 14.43 9.34 -6.81
N GLY A 25 15.31 8.53 -6.24
CA GLY A 25 15.26 8.15 -4.83
C GLY A 25 14.19 7.09 -4.53
N VAL A 26 14.10 6.70 -3.26
CA VAL A 26 13.11 5.80 -2.70
C VAL A 26 12.13 6.61 -1.87
N ASP A 27 10.89 6.73 -2.33
CA ASP A 27 9.85 7.45 -1.61
C ASP A 27 9.13 6.54 -0.61
N THR A 28 8.73 7.11 0.51
CA THR A 28 7.93 6.45 1.54
C THR A 28 6.59 7.15 1.63
N PHE A 29 5.52 6.45 1.29
CA PHE A 29 4.15 6.90 1.49
C PHE A 29 3.68 6.43 2.86
N LYS A 30 3.28 7.35 3.72
CA LYS A 30 3.00 7.10 5.13
C LYS A 30 1.56 7.43 5.46
N TRP A 31 0.97 6.58 6.29
CA TRP A 31 -0.32 6.77 6.94
C TRP A 31 -0.15 6.68 8.45
N VAL A 32 -1.01 7.40 9.18
CA VAL A 32 -1.10 7.34 10.65
C VAL A 32 -2.55 7.19 11.08
N LEU A 33 -2.78 6.66 12.28
CA LEU A 33 -4.10 6.58 12.89
C LEU A 33 -4.78 7.96 12.91
N GLY A 34 -5.99 8.01 12.37
CA GLY A 34 -6.79 9.21 12.20
C GLY A 34 -6.81 9.74 10.76
N ASP A 35 -5.94 9.24 9.87
CA ASP A 35 -6.00 9.55 8.44
C ASP A 35 -7.14 8.79 7.75
N GLN A 36 -7.39 7.55 8.19
CA GLN A 36 -8.40 6.69 7.59
C GLN A 36 -9.81 7.30 7.71
N GLY A 37 -10.67 6.89 6.79
CA GLY A 37 -12.08 7.26 6.80
C GLY A 37 -12.89 6.46 7.81
N THR A 38 -14.16 6.29 7.49
CA THR A 38 -15.08 5.43 8.27
C THR A 38 -15.48 4.23 7.44
N VAL A 39 -16.07 3.20 8.07
CA VAL A 39 -16.62 2.05 7.32
C VAL A 39 -17.67 2.47 6.28
N ALA A 40 -18.45 3.50 6.57
CA ALA A 40 -19.46 4.02 5.63
C ALA A 40 -18.85 4.85 4.50
N THR A 41 -17.67 5.42 4.70
CA THR A 41 -16.96 6.24 3.72
C THR A 41 -15.45 6.08 3.96
N PRO A 42 -14.87 4.99 3.42
CA PRO A 42 -13.43 4.79 3.49
C PRO A 42 -12.70 5.95 2.81
N ALA A 43 -11.56 6.34 3.36
CA ALA A 43 -10.64 7.24 2.68
C ALA A 43 -10.05 6.53 1.45
N VAL A 44 -9.85 7.27 0.36
CA VAL A 44 -9.30 6.72 -0.89
C VAL A 44 -8.12 7.56 -1.34
N ASP A 45 -6.93 7.01 -1.13
CA ASP A 45 -5.68 7.64 -1.55
C ASP A 45 -5.17 7.03 -2.84
N THR A 46 -4.66 7.88 -3.73
CA THR A 46 -4.09 7.46 -5.01
C THR A 46 -2.61 7.78 -5.04
N ILE A 47 -1.78 6.74 -5.25
CA ILE A 47 -0.36 6.89 -5.55
C ILE A 47 -0.15 6.83 -7.05
N ILE A 48 0.47 7.88 -7.60
CA ILE A 48 0.90 7.97 -8.99
C ILE A 48 2.39 7.64 -9.06
N ASN A 49 2.78 6.82 -10.04
CA ASN A 49 4.16 6.40 -10.33
C ASN A 49 4.86 5.62 -9.21
N PHE A 50 4.14 4.80 -8.44
CA PHE A 50 4.76 3.94 -7.43
C PHE A 50 5.81 3.01 -8.06
N LYS A 51 7.08 3.14 -7.63
CA LYS A 51 8.20 2.33 -8.12
C LYS A 51 8.14 0.93 -7.51
N THR A 52 7.96 -0.08 -8.36
CA THR A 52 7.67 -1.47 -7.95
C THR A 52 8.90 -2.34 -7.72
N ALA A 53 10.11 -1.87 -8.07
CA ALA A 53 11.36 -2.58 -7.82
C ALA A 53 11.57 -2.88 -6.32
N ALA A 54 12.52 -3.74 -5.98
CA ALA A 54 12.95 -3.86 -4.57
C ALA A 54 13.45 -2.50 -4.05
N VAL A 55 13.29 -2.22 -2.75
CA VAL A 55 13.82 -0.99 -2.13
C VAL A 55 15.33 -0.87 -2.37
N SER A 56 16.07 -1.97 -2.27
CA SER A 56 17.51 -2.03 -2.56
C SER A 56 17.87 -1.64 -4.01
N SER A 57 16.86 -1.59 -4.89
CA SER A 57 16.97 -1.26 -6.31
C SER A 57 16.16 -0.01 -6.67
N GLY A 58 15.81 0.83 -5.69
CA GLY A 58 15.13 2.11 -5.91
C GLY A 58 13.59 2.06 -5.91
N GLY A 59 12.98 0.99 -5.42
CA GLY A 59 11.52 0.91 -5.26
C GLY A 59 10.98 1.64 -4.04
N ASP A 60 9.74 2.12 -4.12
CA ASP A 60 9.08 2.89 -3.06
C ASP A 60 8.58 2.05 -1.90
N LYS A 61 8.10 2.69 -0.85
CA LYS A 61 7.60 2.03 0.37
C LYS A 61 6.21 2.51 0.72
N LEU A 62 5.40 1.60 1.26
CA LEU A 62 4.18 1.85 1.99
C LEU A 62 4.50 1.67 3.48
N ASP A 63 4.35 2.74 4.25
CA ASP A 63 4.55 2.74 5.70
C ASP A 63 3.20 2.83 6.40
N LEU A 64 2.76 1.69 6.94
CA LEU A 64 1.46 1.52 7.60
C LEU A 64 1.61 1.25 9.10
N ARG A 65 2.83 1.27 9.65
CA ARG A 65 3.10 0.94 11.06
C ARG A 65 2.33 1.81 12.06
N ASP A 66 2.09 3.07 11.69
CA ASP A 66 1.39 4.02 12.55
C ASP A 66 -0.12 4.04 12.27
N LEU A 67 -0.58 3.30 11.26
CA LEU A 67 -2.00 3.15 10.89
C LEU A 67 -2.59 1.86 11.47
N LEU A 68 -1.91 0.73 11.28
CA LEU A 68 -2.41 -0.56 11.71
C LEU A 68 -2.27 -0.73 13.23
N VAL A 69 -3.20 -1.47 13.83
CA VAL A 69 -3.23 -1.71 15.28
C VAL A 69 -3.35 -3.20 15.54
N GLY A 70 -2.32 -3.74 16.20
CA GLY A 70 -2.26 -5.14 16.60
C GLY A 70 -1.87 -6.09 15.47
N GLU A 71 -1.40 -5.56 14.35
CA GLU A 71 -0.72 -6.37 13.35
C GLU A 71 0.56 -6.98 13.93
N SER A 72 0.97 -8.09 13.35
CA SER A 72 2.19 -8.77 13.74
C SER A 72 2.67 -9.65 12.60
N HIS A 73 3.95 -9.56 12.30
CA HIS A 73 4.63 -10.38 11.31
C HIS A 73 6.09 -10.58 11.71
N SER A 74 6.85 -11.41 10.98
CA SER A 74 8.28 -11.62 11.29
C SER A 74 9.08 -11.87 10.02
N GLY A 75 9.97 -10.93 9.69
CA GLY A 75 10.71 -10.97 8.43
C GLY A 75 9.75 -11.01 7.25
N THR A 76 9.82 -12.06 6.44
CA THR A 76 8.90 -12.26 5.29
C THR A 76 7.70 -13.15 5.61
N ASP A 77 7.60 -13.68 6.84
CA ASP A 77 6.36 -14.33 7.28
C ASP A 77 5.30 -13.24 7.48
N VAL A 78 4.12 -13.44 6.91
CA VAL A 78 3.04 -12.44 6.87
C VAL A 78 2.30 -12.32 8.20
N GLY A 79 2.42 -13.30 9.08
CA GLY A 79 1.69 -13.33 10.35
C GLY A 79 0.20 -13.09 10.16
N ASN A 80 -0.35 -12.04 10.78
CA ASN A 80 -1.78 -11.70 10.69
C ASN A 80 -2.11 -10.62 9.64
N LEU A 81 -1.15 -10.15 8.83
CA LEU A 81 -1.34 -9.02 7.92
C LEU A 81 -2.47 -9.23 6.88
N SER A 82 -2.78 -10.48 6.51
CA SER A 82 -3.92 -10.77 5.62
C SER A 82 -5.29 -10.45 6.24
N ASN A 83 -5.38 -10.22 7.55
CA ASN A 83 -6.59 -9.71 8.20
C ASN A 83 -6.76 -8.18 8.00
N TYR A 84 -5.67 -7.49 7.68
CA TYR A 84 -5.56 -6.04 7.58
C TYR A 84 -5.53 -5.56 6.14
N LEU A 85 -4.91 -6.33 5.22
CA LEU A 85 -4.65 -5.95 3.84
C LEU A 85 -5.20 -6.98 2.85
N HIS A 86 -5.99 -6.51 1.89
CA HIS A 86 -6.52 -7.31 0.78
C HIS A 86 -6.26 -6.59 -0.55
N PHE A 87 -5.87 -7.33 -1.59
CA PHE A 87 -5.43 -6.76 -2.86
C PHE A 87 -6.37 -7.14 -3.99
N THR A 88 -6.92 -6.13 -4.65
CA THR A 88 -7.72 -6.31 -5.87
C THR A 88 -7.15 -5.47 -7.01
N THR A 89 -7.70 -5.64 -8.21
CA THR A 89 -7.39 -4.77 -9.35
C THR A 89 -8.62 -4.03 -9.82
N SER A 90 -8.40 -2.81 -10.31
CA SER A 90 -9.37 -2.03 -11.05
C SER A 90 -8.77 -1.69 -12.41
N THR A 91 -9.46 -2.09 -13.48
CA THR A 91 -9.06 -1.78 -14.85
C THR A 91 -9.99 -0.74 -15.44
N SER A 92 -9.44 0.39 -15.86
CA SER A 92 -10.16 1.46 -16.54
C SER A 92 -9.40 1.86 -17.79
N ASN A 93 -10.11 1.98 -18.92
CA ASN A 93 -9.52 2.32 -20.22
C ASN A 93 -8.29 1.46 -20.60
N GLY A 94 -8.33 0.16 -20.24
CA GLY A 94 -7.25 -0.79 -20.53
C GLY A 94 -6.02 -0.66 -19.62
N VAL A 95 -6.07 0.21 -18.60
CA VAL A 95 -4.98 0.36 -17.62
C VAL A 95 -5.41 -0.22 -16.28
N THR A 96 -4.58 -1.11 -15.74
CA THR A 96 -4.83 -1.82 -14.48
C THR A 96 -4.11 -1.12 -13.33
N SER A 97 -4.83 -0.89 -12.24
CA SER A 97 -4.31 -0.39 -10.97
C SER A 97 -4.61 -1.39 -9.86
N THR A 98 -3.72 -1.46 -8.87
CA THR A 98 -3.94 -2.25 -7.65
C THR A 98 -4.71 -1.40 -6.66
N VAL A 99 -5.74 -1.97 -6.06
CA VAL A 99 -6.45 -1.38 -4.91
C VAL A 99 -6.10 -2.21 -3.68
N ILE A 100 -5.46 -1.58 -2.71
CA ILE A 100 -5.17 -2.16 -1.41
C ILE A 100 -6.30 -1.73 -0.48
N HIS A 101 -7.10 -2.70 -0.06
CA HIS A 101 -8.14 -2.51 0.95
C HIS A 101 -7.50 -2.66 2.33
N VAL A 102 -7.75 -1.69 3.21
CA VAL A 102 -7.08 -1.60 4.52
C VAL A 102 -8.11 -1.51 5.64
N SER A 103 -7.91 -2.35 6.66
CA SER A 103 -8.57 -2.25 7.96
C SER A 103 -7.53 -1.93 9.02
N GLU A 104 -7.66 -0.81 9.72
CA GLU A 104 -6.73 -0.40 10.76
C GLU A 104 -6.74 -1.36 11.97
N THR A 105 -7.83 -2.12 12.17
CA THR A 105 -7.98 -3.05 13.30
C THR A 105 -7.93 -4.52 12.90
N GLY A 106 -7.61 -4.86 11.65
CA GLY A 106 -7.49 -6.24 11.20
C GLY A 106 -8.82 -6.99 11.08
N ASN A 107 -9.92 -6.30 10.77
CA ASN A 107 -11.22 -6.91 10.51
C ASN A 107 -11.76 -6.46 9.15
N LEU A 108 -10.98 -6.68 8.09
CA LEU A 108 -11.30 -6.25 6.72
C LEU A 108 -12.71 -6.64 6.23
N ALA A 109 -13.24 -7.78 6.67
CA ALA A 109 -14.55 -8.26 6.24
C ALA A 109 -15.71 -7.31 6.62
N SER A 110 -15.53 -6.47 7.65
CA SER A 110 -16.57 -5.55 8.12
C SER A 110 -16.07 -4.15 8.49
N HIS A 111 -14.76 -3.93 8.42
CA HIS A 111 -14.11 -2.73 8.92
C HIS A 111 -13.02 -2.24 7.96
N GLU A 112 -13.38 -2.08 6.69
CA GLU A 112 -12.54 -1.36 5.72
C GLU A 112 -12.73 0.14 5.91
N THR A 113 -11.65 0.87 6.15
CA THR A 113 -11.68 2.32 6.43
C THR A 113 -10.76 3.11 5.51
N GLN A 114 -9.90 2.42 4.75
CA GLN A 114 -8.95 3.02 3.84
C GLN A 114 -8.79 2.15 2.58
N GLN A 115 -8.70 2.80 1.44
CA GLN A 115 -8.22 2.22 0.18
C GLN A 115 -6.97 2.97 -0.28
N ILE A 116 -5.98 2.24 -0.77
CA ILE A 116 -4.78 2.79 -1.39
C ILE A 116 -4.73 2.28 -2.84
N VAL A 117 -4.88 3.19 -3.79
CA VAL A 117 -4.85 2.91 -5.21
C VAL A 117 -3.45 3.16 -5.74
N LEU A 118 -2.77 2.10 -6.18
CA LEU A 118 -1.51 2.22 -6.91
C LEU A 118 -1.84 2.37 -8.40
N GLN A 119 -1.91 3.62 -8.86
CA GLN A 119 -2.32 3.93 -10.23
C GLN A 119 -1.33 3.33 -11.23
N ASN A 120 -1.86 2.61 -12.22
CA ASN A 120 -1.11 1.99 -13.31
C ASN A 120 -0.08 0.94 -12.83
N VAL A 121 -0.31 0.35 -11.67
CA VAL A 121 0.53 -0.71 -11.08
C VAL A 121 -0.33 -1.94 -10.81
N ASP A 122 0.09 -3.12 -11.30
CA ASP A 122 -0.53 -4.39 -10.96
C ASP A 122 0.43 -5.23 -10.09
N LEU A 123 0.11 -5.39 -8.81
CA LEU A 123 0.83 -6.26 -7.87
C LEU A 123 0.29 -7.69 -7.82
N THR A 124 -0.85 -7.96 -8.45
CA THR A 124 -1.55 -9.25 -8.34
C THR A 124 -0.96 -10.32 -9.24
N HIS A 125 0.01 -9.98 -10.09
CA HIS A 125 0.69 -10.92 -10.96
C HIS A 125 2.21 -10.89 -10.80
N SER A 126 2.81 -12.08 -10.87
CA SER A 126 4.25 -12.25 -11.14
C SER A 126 4.41 -12.91 -12.50
N GLY A 127 4.68 -12.10 -13.52
CA GLY A 127 4.62 -12.56 -14.91
C GLY A 127 3.18 -12.94 -15.29
N THR A 128 2.95 -14.21 -15.63
CA THR A 128 1.61 -14.73 -15.96
C THR A 128 0.90 -15.40 -14.79
N THR A 129 1.54 -15.45 -13.61
CA THR A 129 1.00 -16.14 -12.44
C THR A 129 0.25 -15.16 -11.55
N LEU A 130 -1.04 -15.41 -11.33
CA LEU A 130 -1.84 -14.71 -10.34
C LEU A 130 -1.36 -15.07 -8.92
N LEU A 131 -1.23 -14.06 -8.08
CA LEU A 131 -0.76 -14.17 -6.70
C LEU A 131 -1.95 -14.09 -5.72
N THR A 132 -1.83 -14.78 -4.60
CA THR A 132 -2.73 -14.59 -3.43
C THR A 132 -2.29 -13.38 -2.62
N ASP A 133 -3.17 -12.83 -1.77
CA ASP A 133 -2.80 -11.76 -0.83
C ASP A 133 -1.56 -12.11 0.00
N THR A 134 -1.49 -13.35 0.50
CA THR A 134 -0.33 -13.84 1.25
C THR A 134 0.94 -13.75 0.42
N GLN A 135 0.92 -14.13 -0.86
CA GLN A 135 2.09 -14.03 -1.74
C GLN A 135 2.46 -12.59 -2.06
N ILE A 136 1.47 -11.71 -2.24
CA ILE A 136 1.70 -10.27 -2.45
C ILE A 136 2.34 -9.66 -1.21
N LEU A 137 1.82 -9.95 0.00
CA LEU A 137 2.39 -9.51 1.26
C LEU A 137 3.82 -10.02 1.46
N GLN A 138 4.08 -11.31 1.20
CA GLN A 138 5.43 -11.88 1.24
C GLN A 138 6.38 -11.14 0.28
N ASN A 139 5.92 -10.83 -0.93
CA ASN A 139 6.70 -10.07 -1.90
C ASN A 139 6.97 -8.64 -1.41
N LEU A 140 5.98 -7.95 -0.85
CA LEU A 140 6.16 -6.60 -0.33
C LEU A 140 7.14 -6.57 0.85
N LEU A 141 7.00 -7.50 1.81
CA LEU A 141 7.91 -7.64 2.94
C LEU A 141 9.33 -8.00 2.49
N GLY A 142 9.46 -9.02 1.63
CA GLY A 142 10.75 -9.48 1.11
C GLY A 142 11.50 -8.45 0.27
N ASN A 143 10.78 -7.54 -0.39
CA ASN A 143 11.36 -6.43 -1.14
C ASN A 143 11.51 -5.14 -0.32
N GLY A 144 11.15 -5.17 0.98
CA GLY A 144 11.23 -4.03 1.91
C GLY A 144 10.21 -2.92 1.63
N LYS A 145 9.18 -3.19 0.83
CA LYS A 145 8.20 -2.21 0.34
C LYS A 145 7.02 -1.98 1.28
N LEU A 146 6.78 -2.89 2.22
CA LEU A 146 5.76 -2.73 3.26
C LEU A 146 6.47 -2.59 4.61
N ILE A 147 6.12 -1.54 5.35
CA ILE A 147 6.58 -1.32 6.70
C ILE A 147 5.39 -1.33 7.66
N THR A 148 5.47 -2.22 8.64
CA THR A 148 4.53 -2.48 9.74
C THR A 148 5.36 -2.83 10.98
N ASP A 149 4.72 -3.01 12.14
CA ASP A 149 5.41 -3.37 13.39
C ASP A 149 5.86 -4.85 13.49
#